data_AF-A0A554K5N4-F1
#
_entry.id   AF-A0A554K5N4-F1
#
_cell.length_a   1.000
_cell.length_b   1.000
_cell.length_c   1.000
_cell.angle_alpha   90.00
_cell.angle_beta   90.00
_cell.angle_gamma   90.00
#
_symmetry.space_group_name_H-M   'P 1'
#
loop_
_entity.id
_entity.type
_entity.pdbx_description
1 polymer ?
#
loop_
_entity_poly.entity_id
_entity_poly.type
_entity_poly.pdbx_seq_one_letter_code
_entity_poly.pdbx_strand_id
1 'polypeptide(L)'
;MSEVNNNNRMKQTSNGVKFFVTLFIITSFIFVGGSAIAQDQQVALPSAGLTPESSFYFIDRFGEALREFFTFNPDGKARLQITFAAERVAEIKVILETKGVQAPGLEVAQSRLQAHLANAATIVTEQKAKGKDVSQLAKELNDEFGSSKTALRQSFKAKERALETQEKDLKAKIREARIAGDAAQVEALVKQLGEVKAQKDLLELREKEQEEALEREEEKIEREMDKKEDAQKAIKEAEEEKQEVLDEAAEEGVDVPAEAFEKFDRLLTQAKELFAKENYVGAKQLAKQAEKSLEKVEEAIEDLEEAKEKEEELKEEQEEKEREAKEEQEEKIKEEAEKEAERLEKEREKAEEDARKAEERLREAGNEDED
;
A
#
# COMPACT_ATOMS: atom_id res chain seq x y z
N MET A 1 -19.91 -10.93 -71.03
CA MET A 1 -19.64 -10.10 -72.22
C MET A 1 -19.78 -8.64 -71.79
N SER A 2 -18.71 -7.85 -71.94
CA SER A 2 -18.63 -6.37 -71.98
C SER A 2 -19.17 -5.58 -70.77
N GLU A 3 -18.34 -5.00 -69.89
CA GLU A 3 -17.48 -3.78 -70.03
C GLU A 3 -18.21 -2.49 -70.44
N VAL A 4 -17.94 -1.43 -69.65
CA VAL A 4 -17.89 0.05 -69.87
C VAL A 4 -18.40 0.70 -68.58
N ASN A 5 -17.56 1.09 -67.60
CA ASN A 5 -16.52 2.13 -67.57
C ASN A 5 -17.03 3.55 -67.90
N ASN A 6 -17.17 4.40 -66.88
CA ASN A 6 -16.23 5.49 -66.58
C ASN A 6 -16.88 6.84 -66.17
N ASN A 7 -16.25 7.43 -65.16
CA ASN A 7 -16.13 8.86 -64.85
C ASN A 7 -17.37 9.68 -64.49
N ASN A 8 -17.41 10.13 -63.22
CA ASN A 8 -17.38 11.57 -63.03
C ASN A 8 -16.51 12.01 -61.84
N ARG A 9 -15.90 13.17 -62.05
CA ARG A 9 -14.67 13.67 -61.46
C ARG A 9 -15.02 14.75 -60.41
N MET A 10 -14.22 14.79 -59.35
CA MET A 10 -13.71 16.00 -58.70
C MET A 10 -14.68 16.87 -57.88
N LYS A 11 -14.40 16.93 -56.57
CA LYS A 11 -13.98 18.17 -55.88
C LYS A 11 -13.30 17.83 -54.56
N GLN A 12 -11.97 17.96 -54.56
CA GLN A 12 -11.18 18.21 -53.36
C GLN A 12 -11.63 19.55 -52.76
N THR A 13 -11.96 19.54 -51.47
CA THR A 13 -11.81 20.73 -50.64
C THR A 13 -10.94 20.36 -49.45
N SER A 14 -9.86 21.11 -49.35
CA SER A 14 -8.85 21.11 -48.31
C SER A 14 -9.37 21.66 -46.99
N ASN A 15 -8.59 21.41 -45.95
CA ASN A 15 -8.48 22.13 -44.68
C ASN A 15 -9.31 21.58 -43.53
N GLY A 16 -8.57 20.94 -42.61
CA GLY A 16 -9.03 20.53 -41.30
C GLY A 16 -7.96 19.68 -40.63
N VAL A 17 -6.76 20.24 -40.43
CA VAL A 17 -5.77 19.67 -39.51
C VAL A 17 -6.41 19.68 -38.13
N LYS A 18 -7.01 18.56 -37.72
CA LYS A 18 -7.39 18.34 -36.33
C LYS A 18 -6.10 18.02 -35.57
N PHE A 19 -5.50 19.07 -35.04
CA PHE A 19 -4.53 18.98 -33.95
C PHE A 19 -5.23 18.24 -32.80
N PHE A 20 -5.03 16.93 -32.68
CA PHE A 20 -5.20 16.25 -31.41
C PHE A 20 -4.03 16.68 -30.53
N VAL A 21 -4.27 17.71 -29.73
CA VAL A 21 -3.40 18.05 -28.60
C VAL A 21 -3.61 16.95 -27.57
N THR A 22 -2.84 15.87 -27.69
CA THR A 22 -2.67 14.92 -26.60
C THR A 22 -1.84 15.62 -25.54
N LEU A 23 -2.51 16.23 -24.57
CA LEU A 23 -1.89 16.84 -23.41
C LEU A 23 -1.36 15.71 -22.52
N PHE A 24 -0.13 15.25 -22.81
CA PHE A 24 0.68 14.52 -21.85
C PHE A 24 1.04 15.50 -20.74
N ILE A 25 0.23 15.55 -19.68
CA ILE A 25 0.65 16.14 -18.41
C ILE A 25 1.67 15.17 -17.82
N ILE A 26 2.93 15.35 -18.19
CA ILE A 26 4.07 14.78 -17.48
C ILE A 26 4.21 15.65 -16.22
N THR A 27 3.46 15.32 -15.18
CA THR A 27 3.65 15.91 -13.85
C THR A 27 4.96 15.37 -13.30
N SER A 28 6.03 16.09 -13.59
CA SER A 28 7.34 15.88 -13.00
C SER A 28 7.25 16.23 -11.52
N PHE A 29 6.97 15.24 -10.66
CA PHE A 29 7.11 15.37 -9.21
C PHE A 29 8.59 15.55 -8.90
N ILE A 30 8.99 16.80 -8.72
CA ILE A 30 10.27 17.17 -8.13
C ILE A 30 10.11 16.95 -6.63
N PHE A 31 10.49 15.76 -6.16
CA PHE A 31 10.64 15.46 -4.74
C PHE A 31 11.89 16.19 -4.23
N VAL A 32 11.71 17.36 -3.61
CA VAL A 32 12.77 18.09 -2.90
C VAL A 32 12.25 18.42 -1.51
N GLY A 33 12.89 17.87 -0.48
CA GLY A 33 12.68 18.27 0.90
C GLY A 33 12.89 17.11 1.85
N GLY A 34 14.11 16.98 2.37
CA GLY A 34 14.51 15.86 3.21
C GLY A 34 13.82 15.80 4.56
N SER A 35 13.35 14.61 4.90
CA SER A 35 13.23 14.14 6.27
C SER A 35 14.45 13.29 6.55
N ALA A 36 15.21 13.64 7.58
CA ALA A 36 16.24 12.75 8.12
C ALA A 36 15.51 11.56 8.75
N ILE A 37 15.34 10.49 7.97
CA ILE A 37 14.81 9.22 8.46
C ILE A 37 15.82 8.67 9.45
N ALA A 38 15.33 8.26 10.63
CA ALA A 38 16.08 7.48 11.59
C ALA A 38 16.83 6.36 10.84
N GLN A 39 18.10 6.13 11.16
CA GLN A 39 18.82 4.98 10.59
C GLN A 39 18.17 3.71 11.14
N ASP A 40 17.13 3.29 10.45
CA ASP A 40 16.62 1.93 10.51
C ASP A 40 17.82 1.03 10.21
N GLN A 41 18.05 0.03 11.06
CA GLN A 41 19.15 -0.92 10.87
C GLN A 41 18.78 -1.81 9.69
N GLN A 42 18.87 -1.27 8.47
CA GLN A 42 18.64 -2.01 7.25
C GLN A 42 19.65 -3.14 7.19
N VAL A 43 19.12 -4.36 7.27
CA VAL A 43 19.92 -5.57 7.06
C VAL A 43 20.57 -5.45 5.69
N ALA A 44 21.90 -5.47 5.67
CA ALA A 44 22.66 -5.34 4.43
C ALA A 44 22.47 -6.60 3.57
N LEU A 45 21.53 -6.53 2.63
CA LEU A 45 21.32 -7.58 1.64
C LEU A 45 22.48 -7.62 0.63
N PRO A 46 22.76 -8.80 0.05
CA PRO A 46 23.65 -8.87 -1.11
C PRO A 46 23.05 -8.10 -2.30
N SER A 47 23.87 -7.88 -3.33
CA SER A 47 23.37 -7.27 -4.56
C SER A 47 22.31 -8.17 -5.21
N ALA A 48 21.19 -7.58 -5.63
CA ALA A 48 20.13 -8.27 -6.37
C ALA A 48 20.55 -8.80 -7.74
N GLY A 49 21.77 -8.48 -8.22
CA GLY A 49 22.25 -8.95 -9.52
C GLY A 49 21.33 -8.56 -10.67
N LEU A 50 21.07 -9.50 -11.57
CA LEU A 50 20.04 -9.35 -12.59
C LEU A 50 18.73 -9.93 -12.05
N THR A 51 17.67 -9.14 -12.02
CA THR A 51 16.36 -9.65 -11.59
C THR A 51 15.70 -10.50 -12.69
N PRO A 52 14.72 -11.36 -12.35
CA PRO A 52 13.90 -12.09 -13.31
C PRO A 52 13.20 -11.25 -14.38
N GLU A 53 13.06 -9.94 -14.15
CA GLU A 53 12.52 -8.97 -15.12
C GLU A 53 13.51 -8.60 -16.22
N SER A 54 14.80 -8.90 -16.04
CA SER A 54 15.84 -8.63 -17.03
C SER A 54 15.86 -9.69 -18.14
N SER A 55 15.96 -9.26 -19.39
CA SER A 55 16.15 -10.16 -20.54
C SER A 55 17.45 -10.99 -20.45
N PHE A 56 18.40 -10.56 -19.61
CA PHE A 56 19.68 -11.25 -19.39
C PHE A 56 19.72 -12.10 -18.12
N TYR A 57 18.58 -12.29 -17.43
CA TYR A 57 18.49 -13.09 -16.20
C TYR A 57 19.06 -14.52 -16.36
N PHE A 58 19.00 -15.08 -17.56
CA PHE A 58 19.59 -16.40 -17.85
C PHE A 58 21.11 -16.45 -17.62
N ILE A 59 21.82 -15.31 -17.68
CA ILE A 59 23.26 -15.23 -17.41
C ILE A 59 23.53 -15.40 -15.91
N ASP A 60 22.70 -14.76 -15.08
CA ASP A 60 22.75 -14.90 -13.62
C ASP A 60 22.55 -16.37 -13.24
N ARG A 61 21.47 -16.96 -13.75
CA ARG A 61 21.18 -18.40 -13.61
C ARG A 61 22.31 -19.32 -14.03
N PHE A 62 22.99 -18.99 -15.13
CA PHE A 62 24.11 -19.77 -15.61
C PHE A 62 25.31 -19.66 -14.65
N GLY A 63 25.58 -18.46 -14.13
CA GLY A 63 26.60 -18.21 -13.12
C GLY A 63 26.35 -19.00 -11.83
N GLU A 64 25.10 -19.03 -11.36
CA GLU A 64 24.70 -19.82 -10.19
C GLU A 64 24.94 -21.31 -10.40
N ALA A 65 24.50 -21.86 -11.54
CA ALA A 65 24.69 -23.26 -11.89
C ALA A 65 26.18 -23.63 -11.97
N LEU A 66 27.03 -22.73 -12.50
CA LEU A 66 28.47 -22.91 -12.49
C LEU A 66 29.05 -22.91 -11.07
N ARG A 67 28.68 -21.93 -10.23
CA ARG A 67 29.13 -21.87 -8.83
C ARG A 67 28.75 -23.16 -8.10
N GLU A 68 27.51 -23.60 -8.23
CA GLU A 68 27.02 -24.83 -7.61
C GLU A 68 27.74 -26.09 -8.12
N PHE A 69 28.01 -26.16 -9.43
CA PHE A 69 28.75 -27.27 -10.03
C PHE A 69 30.16 -27.41 -9.46
N PHE A 70 30.85 -26.28 -9.24
CA PHE A 70 32.22 -26.27 -8.70
C PHE A 70 32.29 -26.32 -7.16
N THR A 71 31.17 -26.17 -6.45
CA THR A 71 31.12 -26.34 -4.99
C THR A 71 30.93 -27.82 -4.64
N PHE A 72 32.02 -28.58 -4.51
CA PHE A 72 31.93 -30.04 -4.32
C PHE A 72 31.55 -30.48 -2.89
N ASN A 73 31.84 -29.66 -1.87
CA ASN A 73 31.54 -30.00 -0.47
C ASN A 73 30.06 -29.71 -0.12
N PRO A 74 29.31 -30.66 0.46
CA PRO A 74 27.92 -30.46 0.84
C PRO A 74 27.68 -29.23 1.73
N ASP A 75 28.48 -29.00 2.76
CA ASP A 75 28.30 -27.85 3.66
C ASP A 75 28.51 -26.53 2.90
N GLY A 76 29.47 -26.52 1.96
CA GLY A 76 29.69 -25.38 1.06
C GLY A 76 28.50 -25.16 0.12
N LYS A 77 27.87 -26.24 -0.37
CA LYS A 77 26.66 -26.14 -1.18
C LYS A 77 25.50 -25.58 -0.37
N ALA A 78 25.29 -26.02 0.87
CA ALA A 78 24.21 -25.52 1.71
C ALA A 78 24.34 -24.01 1.95
N ARG A 79 25.56 -23.53 2.28
CA ARG A 79 25.84 -22.10 2.39
C ARG A 79 25.59 -21.35 1.09
N LEU A 80 26.04 -21.91 -0.03
CA LEU A 80 25.82 -21.30 -1.34
C LEU A 80 24.32 -21.17 -1.65
N GLN A 81 23.49 -22.15 -1.29
CA GLN A 81 22.05 -22.06 -1.43
C GLN A 81 21.46 -20.94 -0.56
N ILE A 82 21.94 -20.75 0.68
CA ILE A 82 21.52 -19.60 1.50
C ILE A 82 21.97 -18.27 0.91
N THR A 83 23.17 -18.18 0.33
CA THR A 83 23.60 -16.98 -0.41
C THR A 83 22.66 -16.68 -1.57
N PHE A 84 22.28 -17.69 -2.37
CA PHE A 84 21.30 -17.50 -3.45
C PHE A 84 19.91 -17.12 -2.92
N ALA A 85 19.49 -17.65 -1.78
CA ALA A 85 18.26 -17.22 -1.11
C ALA A 85 18.30 -15.73 -0.74
N ALA A 86 19.41 -15.26 -0.15
CA ALA A 86 19.60 -13.84 0.16
C ALA A 86 19.61 -12.96 -1.10
N GLU A 87 20.22 -13.42 -2.20
CA GLU A 87 20.16 -12.76 -3.51
C GLU A 87 18.70 -12.66 -4.02
N ARG A 88 17.88 -13.72 -3.85
CA ARG A 88 16.45 -13.68 -4.20
C ARG A 88 15.64 -12.70 -3.34
N VAL A 89 15.94 -12.57 -2.04
CA VAL A 89 15.31 -11.53 -1.20
C VAL A 89 15.63 -10.13 -1.74
N ALA A 90 16.87 -9.88 -2.14
CA ALA A 90 17.27 -8.62 -2.76
C ALA A 90 16.54 -8.37 -4.09
N GLU A 91 16.33 -9.40 -4.92
CA GLU A 91 15.53 -9.28 -6.13
C GLU A 91 14.06 -8.95 -5.85
N ILE A 92 13.44 -9.63 -4.87
CA ILE A 92 12.06 -9.38 -4.46
C ILE A 92 11.90 -7.91 -4.06
N LYS A 93 12.81 -7.40 -3.21
CA LYS A 93 12.84 -5.99 -2.81
C LYS A 93 12.87 -5.06 -4.03
N VAL A 94 13.83 -5.25 -4.93
CA VAL A 94 13.97 -4.41 -6.14
C VAL A 94 12.73 -4.50 -7.04
N ILE A 95 12.12 -5.67 -7.17
CA ILE A 95 10.91 -5.85 -7.98
C ILE A 95 9.71 -5.12 -7.35
N LEU A 96 9.51 -5.24 -6.03
CA LEU A 96 8.43 -4.53 -5.32
C LEU A 96 8.58 -3.01 -5.45
N GLU A 97 9.81 -2.50 -5.31
CA GLU A 97 10.15 -1.08 -5.43
C GLU A 97 9.94 -0.55 -6.86
N THR A 98 10.37 -1.30 -7.88
CA THR A 98 10.47 -0.75 -9.26
C THR A 98 9.38 -1.20 -10.23
N LYS A 99 8.71 -2.34 -9.96
CA LYS A 99 7.72 -2.96 -10.84
C LYS A 99 6.37 -3.22 -10.16
N GLY A 100 6.37 -3.34 -8.83
CA GLY A 100 5.16 -3.56 -8.03
C GLY A 100 4.76 -5.03 -7.91
N VAL A 101 3.63 -5.25 -7.24
CA VAL A 101 3.19 -6.57 -6.74
C VAL A 101 2.78 -7.53 -7.86
N GLN A 102 2.34 -7.01 -9.01
CA GLN A 102 1.89 -7.80 -10.14
C GLN A 102 3.02 -8.22 -11.09
N ALA A 103 4.27 -7.87 -10.78
CA ALA A 103 5.41 -8.20 -11.63
C ALA A 103 5.56 -9.74 -11.76
N PRO A 104 5.63 -10.29 -12.98
CA PRO A 104 5.77 -11.74 -13.17
C PRO A 104 7.07 -12.27 -12.57
N GLY A 105 8.13 -11.45 -12.55
CA GLY A 105 9.40 -11.78 -11.93
C GLY A 105 9.32 -11.96 -10.42
N LEU A 106 8.32 -11.39 -9.74
CA LEU A 106 8.17 -11.53 -8.28
C LEU A 106 7.87 -12.98 -7.90
N GLU A 107 6.95 -13.63 -8.61
CA GLU A 107 6.60 -15.04 -8.39
C GLU A 107 7.81 -15.95 -8.67
N VAL A 108 8.60 -15.63 -9.71
CA VAL A 108 9.84 -16.35 -10.03
C VAL A 108 10.85 -16.21 -8.90
N ALA A 109 11.06 -15.01 -8.37
CA ALA A 109 12.01 -14.77 -7.28
C ALA A 109 11.57 -15.49 -5.98
N GLN A 110 10.28 -15.42 -5.64
CA GLN A 110 9.66 -16.10 -4.50
C GLN A 110 9.80 -17.63 -4.58
N SER A 111 9.43 -18.22 -5.72
CA SER A 111 9.55 -19.66 -5.95
C SER A 111 11.00 -20.14 -5.83
N ARG A 112 11.95 -19.34 -6.33
CA ARG A 112 13.37 -19.67 -6.25
C ARG A 112 13.94 -19.51 -4.86
N LEU A 113 13.53 -18.48 -4.12
CA LEU A 113 13.86 -18.33 -2.71
C LEU A 113 13.48 -19.60 -1.95
N GLN A 114 12.24 -20.06 -2.11
CA GLN A 114 11.78 -21.31 -1.51
C GLN A 114 12.62 -22.52 -1.95
N ALA A 115 12.93 -22.65 -3.24
CA ALA A 115 13.72 -23.75 -3.76
C ALA A 115 15.13 -23.80 -3.17
N HIS A 116 15.81 -22.65 -3.05
CA HIS A 116 17.14 -22.56 -2.47
C HIS A 116 17.14 -22.96 -0.99
N LEU A 117 16.13 -22.52 -0.22
CA LEU A 117 15.99 -22.93 1.18
C LEU A 117 15.70 -24.41 1.34
N ALA A 118 14.80 -24.96 0.52
CA ALA A 118 14.49 -26.39 0.51
C ALA A 118 15.73 -27.23 0.18
N ASN A 119 16.58 -26.76 -0.75
CA ASN A 119 17.84 -27.41 -1.07
C ASN A 119 18.84 -27.35 0.10
N ALA A 120 18.96 -26.20 0.77
CA ALA A 120 19.81 -26.06 1.95
C ALA A 120 19.37 -27.03 3.06
N ALA A 121 18.07 -27.06 3.39
CA ALA A 121 17.49 -27.99 4.36
C ALA A 121 17.71 -29.46 3.98
N THR A 122 17.53 -29.80 2.70
CA THR A 122 17.77 -31.16 2.19
C THR A 122 19.22 -31.57 2.39
N ILE A 123 20.18 -30.68 2.12
CA ILE A 123 21.60 -30.99 2.32
C ILE A 123 21.91 -31.25 3.80
N VAL A 124 21.39 -30.42 4.72
CA VAL A 124 21.59 -30.59 6.17
C VAL A 124 21.05 -31.95 6.64
N THR A 125 19.81 -32.28 6.27
CA THR A 125 19.17 -33.55 6.64
C THR A 125 19.91 -34.76 6.05
N GLU A 126 20.38 -34.69 4.80
CA GLU A 126 21.18 -35.74 4.19
C GLU A 126 22.55 -35.94 4.87
N GLN A 127 23.23 -34.85 5.27
CA GLN A 127 24.50 -34.95 5.97
C GLN A 127 24.30 -35.60 7.35
N LYS A 128 23.23 -35.25 8.06
CA LYS A 128 22.87 -35.90 9.32
C LYS A 128 22.57 -37.39 9.15
N ALA A 129 21.83 -37.76 8.10
CA ALA A 129 21.55 -39.16 7.77
C ALA A 129 22.82 -39.97 7.47
N LYS A 130 23.90 -39.30 7.02
CA LYS A 130 25.24 -39.89 6.84
C LYS A 130 26.04 -39.96 8.15
N GLY A 131 25.46 -39.60 9.29
CA GLY A 131 26.07 -39.67 10.61
C GLY A 131 26.99 -38.49 10.95
N LYS A 132 26.96 -37.41 10.16
CA LYS A 132 27.69 -36.18 10.49
C LYS A 132 26.93 -35.37 11.53
N ASP A 133 27.67 -34.71 12.41
CA ASP A 133 27.11 -33.64 13.24
C ASP A 133 26.92 -32.39 12.37
N VAL A 134 25.67 -31.94 12.26
CA VAL A 134 25.26 -30.80 11.44
C VAL A 134 24.80 -29.61 12.29
N SER A 135 24.88 -29.71 13.62
CA SER A 135 24.29 -28.71 14.53
C SER A 135 24.82 -27.31 14.27
N GLN A 136 26.14 -27.18 14.09
CA GLN A 136 26.78 -25.90 13.76
C GLN A 136 26.41 -25.40 12.36
N LEU A 137 26.37 -26.30 11.36
CA LEU A 137 25.97 -25.91 10.01
C LEU A 137 24.51 -25.42 10.00
N ALA A 138 23.60 -26.16 10.62
CA ALA A 138 22.20 -25.80 10.72
C ALA A 138 22.02 -24.43 11.40
N LYS A 139 22.74 -24.18 12.50
CA LYS A 139 22.75 -22.88 13.17
C LYS A 139 23.17 -21.75 12.24
N GLU A 140 24.33 -21.90 11.60
CA GLU A 140 24.87 -20.84 10.74
C GLU A 140 23.95 -20.53 9.56
N LEU A 141 23.34 -21.55 8.93
CA LEU A 141 22.36 -21.34 7.87
C LEU A 141 21.09 -20.66 8.38
N ASN A 142 20.64 -21.01 9.58
CA ASN A 142 19.45 -20.44 10.21
C ASN A 142 19.64 -18.98 10.63
N ASP A 143 20.84 -18.62 11.11
CA ASP A 143 21.20 -17.24 11.46
C ASP A 143 21.29 -16.35 10.21
N GLU A 144 21.94 -16.86 9.15
CA GLU A 144 22.07 -16.15 7.86
C GLU A 144 20.70 -16.01 7.16
N PHE A 145 19.87 -17.05 7.25
CA PHE A 145 18.50 -16.99 6.73
C PHE A 145 17.61 -16.06 7.54
N GLY A 146 17.69 -16.08 8.87
CA GLY A 146 16.89 -15.19 9.74
C GLY A 146 17.06 -13.72 9.36
N SER A 147 18.30 -13.30 9.10
CA SER A 147 18.59 -11.94 8.60
C SER A 147 17.89 -11.65 7.27
N SER A 148 17.90 -12.62 6.35
CA SER A 148 17.25 -12.50 5.04
C SER A 148 15.71 -12.48 5.15
N LYS A 149 15.14 -13.23 6.10
CA LYS A 149 13.71 -13.27 6.41
C LYS A 149 13.24 -11.92 6.93
N THR A 150 13.95 -11.32 7.90
CA THR A 150 13.68 -9.97 8.39
C THR A 150 13.72 -8.95 7.25
N ALA A 151 14.76 -8.99 6.42
CA ALA A 151 14.88 -8.07 5.28
C ALA A 151 13.75 -8.23 4.25
N LEU A 152 13.23 -9.46 4.09
CA LEU A 152 12.09 -9.73 3.23
C LEU A 152 10.80 -9.13 3.80
N ARG A 153 10.49 -9.40 5.07
CA ARG A 153 9.33 -8.79 5.78
C ARG A 153 9.36 -7.26 5.67
N GLN A 154 10.51 -6.65 5.98
CA GLN A 154 10.72 -5.20 5.81
C GLN A 154 10.44 -4.72 4.37
N SER A 155 10.71 -5.53 3.36
CA SER A 155 10.45 -5.16 1.96
C SER A 155 8.97 -5.21 1.60
N PHE A 156 8.22 -6.15 2.17
CA PHE A 156 6.76 -6.21 2.05
C PHE A 156 6.11 -5.03 2.78
N LYS A 157 6.44 -4.82 4.05
CA LYS A 157 5.94 -3.67 4.83
C LYS A 157 6.26 -2.31 4.20
N ALA A 158 7.47 -2.12 3.69
CA ALA A 158 7.82 -0.89 2.98
C ALA A 158 6.95 -0.69 1.73
N LYS A 159 6.59 -1.76 1.03
CA LYS A 159 5.71 -1.69 -0.14
C LYS A 159 4.26 -1.41 0.26
N GLU A 160 3.80 -2.01 1.34
CA GLU A 160 2.48 -1.78 1.93
C GLU A 160 2.28 -0.32 2.31
N ARG A 161 3.18 0.25 3.13
CA ARG A 161 3.16 1.68 3.51
C ARG A 161 3.16 2.61 2.29
N ALA A 162 3.89 2.22 1.23
CA ALA A 162 3.89 2.98 -0.02
C ALA A 162 2.54 2.93 -0.75
N LEU A 163 1.85 1.78 -0.74
CA LEU A 163 0.51 1.63 -1.31
C LEU A 163 -0.54 2.37 -0.46
N GLU A 164 -0.42 2.32 0.85
CA GLU A 164 -1.25 3.07 1.79
C GLU A 164 -1.16 4.58 1.60
N THR A 165 0.06 5.09 1.48
CA THR A 165 0.29 6.51 1.16
C THR A 165 -0.36 6.88 -0.17
N GLN A 166 -0.24 6.01 -1.18
CA GLN A 166 -0.89 6.22 -2.48
C GLN A 166 -2.43 6.20 -2.39
N GLU A 167 -2.99 5.32 -1.57
CA GLU A 167 -4.42 5.26 -1.29
C GLU A 167 -4.91 6.55 -0.62
N LYS A 168 -4.25 6.99 0.47
CA LYS A 168 -4.55 8.24 1.18
C LYS A 168 -4.49 9.45 0.22
N ASP A 169 -3.43 9.54 -0.60
CA ASP A 169 -3.27 10.58 -1.63
C ASP A 169 -4.37 10.57 -2.69
N LEU A 170 -4.78 9.38 -3.16
CA LEU A 170 -5.84 9.24 -4.16
C LEU A 170 -7.19 9.64 -3.59
N LYS A 171 -7.49 9.26 -2.35
CA LYS A 171 -8.70 9.69 -1.64
C LYS A 171 -8.76 11.21 -1.52
N ALA A 172 -7.67 11.86 -1.11
CA ALA A 172 -7.58 13.32 -1.06
C ALA A 172 -7.86 13.98 -2.42
N LYS A 173 -7.25 13.48 -3.51
CA LYS A 173 -7.48 14.01 -4.87
C LYS A 173 -8.91 13.79 -5.36
N ILE A 174 -9.54 12.66 -4.98
CA ILE A 174 -10.95 12.40 -5.31
C ILE A 174 -11.84 13.46 -4.66
N ARG A 175 -11.57 13.81 -3.40
CA ARG A 175 -12.31 14.87 -2.67
C ARG A 175 -12.15 16.22 -3.36
N GLU A 176 -10.92 16.61 -3.69
CA GLU A 176 -10.66 17.87 -4.42
C GLU A 176 -11.39 17.92 -5.77
N ALA A 177 -11.39 16.83 -6.53
CA ALA A 177 -12.08 16.75 -7.82
C ALA A 177 -13.62 16.82 -7.68
N ARG A 178 -14.19 16.26 -6.60
CA ARG A 178 -15.62 16.38 -6.28
C ARG A 178 -16.01 17.83 -6.00
N ILE A 179 -15.23 18.52 -5.16
CA ILE A 179 -15.45 19.94 -4.85
C ILE A 179 -15.36 20.80 -6.12
N ALA A 180 -14.48 20.45 -7.05
CA ALA A 180 -14.35 21.14 -8.34
C ALA A 180 -15.46 20.79 -9.36
N GLY A 181 -16.30 19.78 -9.07
CA GLY A 181 -17.33 19.29 -10.00
C GLY A 181 -16.77 18.54 -11.21
N ASP A 182 -15.51 18.08 -11.18
CA ASP A 182 -14.88 17.36 -12.30
C ASP A 182 -15.19 15.86 -12.22
N ALA A 183 -16.37 15.48 -12.70
CA ALA A 183 -16.84 14.09 -12.70
C ALA A 183 -15.90 13.15 -13.48
N ALA A 184 -15.24 13.62 -14.54
CA ALA A 184 -14.35 12.79 -15.34
C ALA A 184 -13.05 12.49 -14.57
N GLN A 185 -12.51 13.46 -13.84
CA GLN A 185 -11.36 13.27 -12.97
C GLN A 185 -11.70 12.34 -11.79
N VAL A 186 -12.88 12.49 -11.19
CA VAL A 186 -13.36 11.60 -10.12
C VAL A 186 -13.41 10.14 -10.60
N GLU A 187 -14.01 9.87 -11.76
CA GLU A 187 -14.10 8.51 -12.32
C GLU A 187 -12.70 7.89 -12.54
N ALA A 188 -11.77 8.67 -13.09
CA ALA A 188 -10.41 8.21 -13.33
C ALA A 188 -9.65 7.90 -12.02
N LEU A 189 -9.75 8.76 -11.01
CA LEU A 189 -9.08 8.57 -9.72
C LEU A 189 -9.69 7.41 -8.91
N VAL A 190 -11.01 7.23 -8.94
CA VAL A 190 -11.68 6.08 -8.30
C VAL A 190 -11.19 4.76 -8.89
N LYS A 191 -10.98 4.71 -10.22
CA LYS A 191 -10.41 3.53 -10.86
C LYS A 191 -8.99 3.26 -10.36
N GLN A 192 -8.14 4.29 -10.26
CA GLN A 192 -6.78 4.15 -9.72
C GLN A 192 -6.78 3.68 -8.27
N LEU A 193 -7.69 4.20 -7.43
CA LEU A 193 -7.84 3.76 -6.05
C LEU A 193 -8.20 2.27 -5.98
N GLY A 194 -9.10 1.80 -6.84
CA GLY A 194 -9.42 0.38 -6.94
C GLY A 194 -8.22 -0.49 -7.35
N GLU A 195 -7.36 0.01 -8.24
CA GLU A 195 -6.12 -0.67 -8.64
C GLU A 195 -5.08 -0.73 -7.50
N VAL A 196 -5.01 0.30 -6.64
CA VAL A 196 -4.13 0.31 -5.45
C VAL A 196 -4.63 -0.66 -4.39
N LYS A 197 -5.94 -0.66 -4.09
CA LYS A 197 -6.54 -1.62 -3.14
C LYS A 197 -6.29 -3.07 -3.56
N ALA A 198 -6.53 -3.39 -4.83
CA ALA A 198 -6.24 -4.71 -5.36
C ALA A 198 -4.74 -5.09 -5.28
N GLN A 199 -3.83 -4.11 -5.26
CA GLN A 199 -2.41 -4.37 -5.03
C GLN A 199 -2.09 -4.62 -3.55
N LYS A 200 -2.76 -3.94 -2.59
CA LYS A 200 -2.64 -4.21 -1.15
C LYS A 200 -3.09 -5.65 -0.85
N ASP A 201 -4.29 -6.03 -1.27
CA ASP A 201 -4.83 -7.39 -1.06
C ASP A 201 -3.91 -8.48 -1.64
N LEU A 202 -3.35 -8.23 -2.83
CA LEU A 202 -2.41 -9.17 -3.47
C LEU A 202 -1.07 -9.22 -2.74
N LEU A 203 -0.61 -8.11 -2.16
CA LEU A 203 0.64 -8.04 -1.41
C LEU A 203 0.54 -8.86 -0.13
N GLU A 204 -0.53 -8.64 0.64
CA GLU A 204 -0.84 -9.35 1.88
C GLU A 204 -0.91 -10.87 1.64
N LEU A 205 -1.66 -11.30 0.61
CA LEU A 205 -1.73 -12.71 0.24
C LEU A 205 -0.35 -13.29 -0.08
N ARG A 206 0.48 -12.55 -0.82
CA ARG A 206 1.83 -13.00 -1.20
C ARG A 206 2.80 -13.04 -0.03
N GLU A 207 2.69 -12.10 0.89
CA GLU A 207 3.48 -12.09 2.12
C GLU A 207 3.17 -13.32 2.96
N LYS A 208 1.89 -13.57 3.21
CA LYS A 208 1.43 -14.73 3.98
C LYS A 208 1.85 -16.06 3.36
N GLU A 209 1.62 -16.25 2.05
CA GLU A 209 2.03 -17.47 1.35
C GLU A 209 3.54 -17.67 1.43
N GLN A 210 4.31 -16.59 1.31
CA GLN A 210 5.75 -16.62 1.38
C GLN A 210 6.21 -16.95 2.79
N GLU A 211 5.67 -16.32 3.81
CA GLU A 211 5.99 -16.56 5.22
C GLU A 211 5.72 -18.01 5.62
N GLU A 212 4.54 -18.55 5.31
CA GLU A 212 4.21 -19.95 5.56
C GLU A 212 5.15 -20.92 4.83
N ALA A 213 5.62 -20.57 3.62
CA ALA A 213 6.60 -21.36 2.89
C ALA A 213 7.98 -21.30 3.53
N LEU A 214 8.41 -20.13 3.98
CA LEU A 214 9.68 -19.90 4.65
C LEU A 214 9.75 -20.61 6.00
N GLU A 215 8.70 -20.47 6.84
CA GLU A 215 8.61 -21.16 8.13
C GLU A 215 8.80 -22.68 7.98
N ARG A 216 8.17 -23.28 6.96
CA ARG A 216 8.25 -24.73 6.73
C ARG A 216 9.66 -25.20 6.41
N GLU A 217 10.42 -24.42 5.63
CA GLU A 217 11.81 -24.78 5.28
C GLU A 217 12.78 -24.44 6.41
N GLU A 218 12.58 -23.32 7.11
CA GLU A 218 13.31 -22.93 8.31
C GLU A 218 13.20 -24.01 9.39
N GLU A 219 11.99 -24.50 9.67
CA GLU A 219 11.77 -25.56 10.65
C GLU A 219 12.54 -26.85 10.34
N LYS A 220 12.77 -27.16 9.06
CA LYS A 220 13.57 -28.34 8.70
C LYS A 220 15.04 -28.15 9.07
N ILE A 221 15.56 -26.93 8.96
CA ILE A 221 16.93 -26.60 9.37
C ILE A 221 17.03 -26.60 10.90
N GLU A 222 16.10 -25.94 11.57
CA GLU A 222 16.06 -25.82 13.04
C GLU A 222 15.97 -27.19 13.75
N ARG A 223 15.20 -28.15 13.22
CA ARG A 223 15.15 -29.51 13.80
C ARG A 223 16.51 -30.18 13.93
N GLU A 224 17.50 -29.72 13.18
CA GLU A 224 18.85 -30.24 13.15
C GLU A 224 19.84 -29.41 14.00
N MET A 225 19.40 -28.31 14.60
CA MET A 225 20.17 -27.47 15.53
C MET A 225 20.15 -27.98 16.98
N ASP A 226 20.96 -27.36 17.84
CA ASP A 226 20.87 -27.56 19.27
C ASP A 226 19.56 -26.95 19.82
N LYS A 227 18.80 -27.76 20.57
CA LYS A 227 17.47 -27.37 21.07
C LYS A 227 17.49 -26.09 21.89
N LYS A 228 18.56 -25.83 22.63
CA LYS A 228 18.71 -24.61 23.43
C LYS A 228 18.80 -23.38 22.55
N GLU A 229 19.62 -23.45 21.50
CA GLU A 229 19.80 -22.33 20.57
C GLU A 229 18.50 -22.04 19.81
N ASP A 230 17.82 -23.10 19.36
CA ASP A 230 16.47 -23.03 18.78
C ASP A 230 15.45 -22.30 19.66
N ALA A 231 15.40 -22.68 20.93
CA ALA A 231 14.46 -22.07 21.88
C ALA A 231 14.82 -20.61 22.17
N GLN A 232 16.11 -20.30 22.24
CA GLN A 232 16.58 -18.94 22.45
C GLN A 232 16.25 -18.04 21.26
N LYS A 233 16.44 -18.54 20.03
CA LYS A 233 16.10 -17.81 18.81
C LYS A 233 14.60 -17.52 18.73
N ALA A 234 13.76 -18.54 18.92
CA ALA A 234 12.31 -18.34 18.88
C ALA A 234 11.80 -17.32 19.94
N ILE A 235 12.42 -17.29 21.12
CA ILE A 235 12.11 -16.26 22.14
C ILE A 235 12.50 -14.86 21.66
N LYS A 236 13.68 -14.72 21.04
CA LYS A 236 14.18 -13.46 20.49
C LYS A 236 13.31 -12.96 19.34
N GLU A 237 12.94 -13.83 18.41
CA GLU A 237 12.08 -13.49 17.28
C GLU A 237 10.71 -13.02 17.74
N ALA A 238 10.09 -13.71 18.71
CA ALA A 238 8.82 -13.26 19.28
C ALA A 238 8.93 -11.87 19.94
N GLU A 239 10.05 -11.56 20.61
CA GLU A 239 10.29 -10.23 21.18
C GLU A 239 10.46 -9.15 20.12
N GLU A 240 11.20 -9.46 19.04
CA GLU A 240 11.43 -8.56 17.92
C GLU A 240 10.11 -8.28 17.18
N GLU A 241 9.28 -9.31 16.94
CA GLU A 241 7.96 -9.16 16.32
C GLU A 241 7.05 -8.23 17.15
N LYS A 242 7.01 -8.41 18.48
CA LYS A 242 6.22 -7.50 19.32
C LYS A 242 6.67 -6.05 19.19
N GLN A 243 7.98 -5.82 19.12
CA GLN A 243 8.49 -4.46 18.96
C GLN A 243 8.09 -3.90 17.60
N GLU A 244 8.14 -4.71 16.55
CA GLU A 244 7.73 -4.32 15.20
C GLU A 244 6.25 -3.90 15.15
N VAL A 245 5.36 -4.68 15.77
CA VAL A 245 3.92 -4.34 15.89
C VAL A 245 3.70 -3.03 16.65
N LEU A 246 4.48 -2.78 17.70
CA LEU A 246 4.40 -1.55 18.48
C LEU A 246 4.88 -0.33 17.67
N ASP A 247 5.97 -0.49 16.92
CA ASP A 247 6.53 0.57 16.08
C ASP A 247 5.56 0.90 14.94
N GLU A 248 4.93 -0.11 14.34
CA GLU A 248 3.91 0.04 13.30
C GLU A 248 2.66 0.77 13.81
N ALA A 249 2.13 0.35 14.96
CA ALA A 249 1.01 1.05 15.58
C ALA A 249 1.34 2.53 15.89
N ALA A 250 2.57 2.81 16.32
CA ALA A 250 3.03 4.17 16.60
C ALA A 250 3.16 5.02 15.33
N GLU A 251 3.64 4.43 14.22
CA GLU A 251 3.69 5.09 12.92
C GLU A 251 2.29 5.49 12.43
N GLU A 252 1.28 4.63 12.63
CA GLU A 252 -0.12 4.91 12.28
C GLU A 252 -0.88 5.73 13.34
N GLY A 253 -0.19 6.17 14.39
CA GLY A 253 -0.80 6.95 15.49
C GLY A 253 -1.93 6.21 16.20
N VAL A 254 -1.86 4.87 16.24
CA VAL A 254 -2.78 3.98 16.95
C VAL A 254 -2.17 3.65 18.32
N ASP A 255 -2.84 4.10 19.38
CA ASP A 255 -2.47 3.71 20.74
C ASP A 255 -2.99 2.30 21.03
N VAL A 256 -2.08 1.31 21.05
CA VAL A 256 -2.44 -0.09 21.36
C VAL A 256 -2.41 -0.30 22.87
N PRO A 257 -3.53 -0.68 23.50
CA PRO A 257 -3.57 -0.93 24.93
C PRO A 257 -2.69 -2.13 25.30
N ALA A 258 -2.01 -2.06 26.46
CA ALA A 258 -1.16 -3.15 26.92
C ALA A 258 -1.92 -4.49 27.07
N GLU A 259 -3.22 -4.40 27.35
CA GLU A 259 -4.14 -5.55 27.43
C GLU A 259 -4.22 -6.33 26.12
N ALA A 260 -4.00 -5.70 24.96
CA ALA A 260 -3.98 -6.39 23.67
C ALA A 260 -2.86 -7.44 23.60
N PHE A 261 -1.75 -7.23 24.33
CA PHE A 261 -0.60 -8.12 24.37
C PHE A 261 -0.64 -9.13 25.53
N GLU A 262 -1.70 -9.18 26.35
CA GLU A 262 -1.73 -10.02 27.57
C GLU A 262 -1.47 -11.51 27.25
N LYS A 263 -2.06 -12.00 26.16
CA LYS A 263 -1.85 -13.40 25.72
C LYS A 263 -0.41 -13.64 25.29
N PHE A 264 0.15 -12.73 24.49
CA PHE A 264 1.55 -12.77 24.05
C PHE A 264 2.49 -12.78 25.26
N ASP A 265 2.36 -11.80 26.16
CA ASP A 265 3.26 -11.60 27.30
C ASP A 265 3.24 -12.80 28.25
N ARG A 266 2.06 -13.39 28.45
CA ARG A 266 1.91 -14.63 29.22
C ARG A 266 2.64 -15.80 28.56
N LEU A 267 2.46 -16.01 27.26
CA LEU A 267 3.10 -17.11 26.53
C LEU A 267 4.63 -16.96 26.50
N LEU A 268 5.13 -15.75 26.23
CA LEU A 268 6.56 -15.46 26.22
C LEU A 268 7.18 -15.63 27.62
N THR A 269 6.47 -15.22 28.68
CA THR A 269 6.92 -15.45 30.06
C THR A 269 7.04 -16.94 30.35
N GLN A 270 6.02 -17.73 29.99
CA GLN A 270 6.07 -19.18 30.16
C GLN A 270 7.18 -19.83 29.32
N ALA A 271 7.43 -19.33 28.11
CA ALA A 271 8.53 -19.78 27.26
C ALA A 271 9.90 -19.58 27.95
N LYS A 272 10.14 -18.37 28.49
CA LYS A 272 11.37 -18.04 29.26
C LYS A 272 11.52 -18.89 30.52
N GLU A 273 10.43 -19.16 31.23
CA GLU A 273 10.46 -20.07 32.39
C GLU A 273 10.83 -21.50 32.01
N LEU A 274 10.25 -22.04 30.93
CA LEU A 274 10.59 -23.36 30.42
C LEU A 274 12.04 -23.42 29.96
N PHE A 275 12.54 -22.35 29.32
CA PHE A 275 13.93 -22.21 28.92
C PHE A 275 14.88 -22.29 30.13
N ALA A 276 14.57 -21.57 31.20
CA ALA A 276 15.35 -21.60 32.45
C ALA A 276 15.34 -22.97 33.14
N LYS A 277 14.30 -23.78 32.92
CA LYS A 277 14.17 -25.17 33.38
C LYS A 277 14.79 -26.20 32.42
N GLU A 278 15.53 -25.74 31.40
CA GLU A 278 16.13 -26.56 30.34
C GLU A 278 15.09 -27.35 29.50
N ASN A 279 13.82 -26.97 29.55
CA ASN A 279 12.77 -27.52 28.69
C ASN A 279 12.69 -26.72 27.39
N TYR A 280 13.70 -26.86 26.55
CA TYR A 280 13.86 -26.07 25.33
C TYR A 280 12.77 -26.33 24.28
N VAL A 281 12.30 -27.56 24.14
CA VAL A 281 11.22 -27.88 23.20
C VAL A 281 9.93 -27.15 23.57
N GLY A 282 9.56 -27.18 24.85
CA GLY A 282 8.39 -26.46 25.34
C GLY A 282 8.56 -24.95 25.24
N ALA A 283 9.76 -24.43 25.55
CA ALA A 283 10.08 -23.01 25.39
C ALA A 283 9.90 -22.53 23.95
N LYS A 284 10.46 -23.25 22.98
CA LYS A 284 10.30 -22.96 21.54
C LYS A 284 8.82 -22.95 21.12
N GLN A 285 8.06 -23.97 21.53
CA GLN A 285 6.64 -24.07 21.19
C GLN A 285 5.82 -22.90 21.73
N LEU A 286 6.07 -22.47 22.97
CA LEU A 286 5.38 -21.33 23.57
C LEU A 286 5.81 -20.00 22.95
N ALA A 287 7.08 -19.85 22.57
CA ALA A 287 7.55 -18.66 21.87
C ALA A 287 6.89 -18.51 20.49
N LYS A 288 6.82 -19.58 19.67
CA LYS A 288 6.06 -19.55 18.40
C LYS A 288 4.57 -19.29 18.60
N GLN A 289 3.97 -19.78 19.69
CA GLN A 289 2.57 -19.46 20.01
C GLN A 289 2.38 -18.00 20.44
N ALA A 290 3.40 -17.40 21.06
CA ALA A 290 3.40 -15.99 21.38
C ALA A 290 3.43 -15.17 20.08
N GLU A 291 4.39 -15.44 19.18
CA GLU A 291 4.48 -14.81 17.85
C GLU A 291 3.13 -14.86 17.11
N LYS A 292 2.53 -16.05 16.93
CA LYS A 292 1.20 -16.20 16.29
C LYS A 292 0.04 -15.52 17.00
N SER A 293 0.22 -15.07 18.24
CA SER A 293 -0.80 -14.29 18.93
C SER A 293 -0.74 -12.80 18.59
N LEU A 294 0.35 -12.33 17.99
CA LEU A 294 0.52 -10.96 17.47
C LEU A 294 -0.22 -10.73 16.16
N GLU A 295 -0.38 -11.75 15.31
CA GLU A 295 -1.19 -11.68 14.07
C GLU A 295 -2.58 -11.05 14.32
N LYS A 296 -3.19 -11.35 15.47
CA LYS A 296 -4.51 -10.80 15.85
C LYS A 296 -4.47 -9.36 16.32
N VAL A 297 -3.32 -8.95 16.86
CA VAL A 297 -3.09 -7.57 17.30
C VAL A 297 -2.84 -6.70 16.09
N GLU A 298 -2.06 -7.18 15.13
CA GLU A 298 -1.86 -6.57 13.80
C GLU A 298 -3.19 -6.36 13.08
N GLU A 299 -3.99 -7.42 12.92
CA GLU A 299 -5.34 -7.35 12.31
C GLU A 299 -6.23 -6.30 13.02
N ALA A 300 -6.15 -6.22 14.36
CA ALA A 300 -6.90 -5.24 15.12
C ALA A 300 -6.38 -3.80 14.97
N ILE A 301 -5.08 -3.61 14.72
CA ILE A 301 -4.49 -2.29 14.43
C ILE A 301 -4.98 -1.81 13.06
N GLU A 302 -4.94 -2.67 12.05
CA GLU A 302 -5.43 -2.37 10.69
C GLU A 302 -6.93 -2.01 10.70
N ASP A 303 -7.75 -2.81 11.39
CA ASP A 303 -9.19 -2.53 11.56
C ASP A 303 -9.45 -1.16 12.21
N LEU A 304 -8.62 -0.78 13.20
CA LEU A 304 -8.73 0.50 13.89
C LEU A 304 -8.31 1.67 12.98
N GLU A 305 -7.30 1.48 12.15
CA GLU A 305 -6.90 2.47 11.14
C GLU A 305 -8.03 2.69 10.13
N GLU A 306 -8.57 1.60 9.55
CA GLU A 306 -9.66 1.69 8.57
C GLU A 306 -10.91 2.35 9.19
N ALA A 307 -11.19 2.08 10.46
CA ALA A 307 -12.29 2.71 11.19
C ALA A 307 -12.06 4.22 11.39
N LYS A 308 -10.84 4.64 11.75
CA LYS A 308 -10.49 6.06 11.87
C LYS A 308 -10.64 6.77 10.53
N GLU A 309 -10.17 6.16 9.45
CA GLU A 309 -10.27 6.74 8.11
C GLU A 309 -11.74 6.88 7.66
N LYS A 310 -12.58 5.87 7.90
CA LYS A 310 -14.02 5.94 7.66
C LYS A 310 -14.70 7.04 8.49
N GLU A 311 -14.28 7.23 9.74
CA GLU A 311 -14.79 8.30 10.59
C GLU A 311 -14.45 9.69 10.02
N GLU A 312 -13.23 9.87 9.51
CA GLU A 312 -12.82 11.11 8.82
C GLU A 312 -13.62 11.33 7.53
N GLU A 313 -13.77 10.31 6.69
CA GLU A 313 -14.60 10.39 5.47
C GLU A 313 -16.05 10.79 5.77
N LEU A 314 -16.65 10.22 6.83
CA LEU A 314 -18.01 10.56 7.25
C LEU A 314 -18.14 11.99 7.76
N LYS A 315 -17.14 12.49 8.51
CA LYS A 315 -17.12 13.89 8.97
C LYS A 315 -17.08 14.85 7.80
N GLU A 316 -16.22 14.57 6.83
CA GLU A 316 -16.11 15.41 5.63
C GLU A 316 -17.37 15.38 4.76
N GLU A 317 -18.00 14.22 4.57
CA GLU A 317 -19.27 14.13 3.84
C GLU A 317 -20.39 14.93 4.53
N GLN A 318 -20.39 14.94 5.87
CA GLN A 318 -21.32 15.78 6.64
C GLN A 318 -21.04 17.27 6.44
N GLU A 319 -19.77 17.69 6.48
CA GLU A 319 -19.38 19.09 6.23
C GLU A 319 -19.72 19.55 4.81
N GLU A 320 -19.56 18.69 3.81
CA GLU A 320 -19.94 18.96 2.42
C GLU A 320 -21.46 19.16 2.30
N LYS A 321 -22.26 18.26 2.88
CA LYS A 321 -23.73 18.40 2.90
C LYS A 321 -24.19 19.66 3.62
N GLU A 322 -23.53 20.04 4.72
CA GLU A 322 -23.83 21.29 5.41
C GLU A 322 -23.49 22.52 4.55
N ARG A 323 -22.41 22.47 3.77
CA ARG A 323 -22.05 23.56 2.84
C ARG A 323 -23.07 23.69 1.73
N GLU A 324 -23.43 22.58 1.07
CA GLU A 324 -24.47 22.57 0.02
C GLU A 324 -25.80 23.11 0.53
N ALA A 325 -26.23 22.69 1.74
CA ALA A 325 -27.46 23.17 2.35
C ALA A 325 -27.43 24.69 2.64
N LYS A 326 -26.27 25.23 3.07
CA LYS A 326 -26.08 26.66 3.28
C LYS A 326 -26.12 27.44 1.97
N GLU A 327 -25.46 26.96 0.92
CA GLU A 327 -25.48 27.57 -0.41
C GLU A 327 -26.91 27.59 -0.98
N GLU A 328 -27.66 26.48 -0.89
CA GLU A 328 -29.06 26.42 -1.33
C GLU A 328 -29.96 27.39 -0.53
N GLN A 329 -29.71 27.55 0.77
CA GLN A 329 -30.44 28.50 1.60
C GLN A 329 -30.11 29.95 1.24
N GLU A 330 -28.84 30.28 0.98
CA GLU A 330 -28.41 31.60 0.54
C GLU A 330 -29.00 31.97 -0.82
N GLU A 331 -29.05 31.03 -1.78
CA GLU A 331 -29.71 31.24 -3.07
C GLU A 331 -31.21 31.53 -2.91
N LYS A 332 -31.92 30.77 -2.06
CA LYS A 332 -33.34 31.01 -1.78
C LYS A 332 -33.57 32.39 -1.16
N ILE A 333 -32.76 32.78 -0.18
CA ILE A 333 -32.86 34.11 0.46
C ILE A 333 -32.62 35.21 -0.58
N LYS A 334 -31.63 35.03 -1.46
CA LYS A 334 -31.32 35.98 -2.53
C LYS A 334 -32.46 36.10 -3.54
N GLU A 335 -33.06 34.97 -3.95
CA GLU A 335 -34.21 34.95 -4.85
C GLU A 335 -35.45 35.61 -4.22
N GLU A 336 -35.70 35.37 -2.94
CA GLU A 336 -36.77 36.03 -2.17
C GLU A 336 -36.56 37.53 -2.05
N ALA A 337 -35.32 37.97 -1.76
CA ALA A 337 -34.97 39.38 -1.68
C ALA A 337 -35.11 40.09 -3.03
N GLU A 338 -34.75 39.43 -4.13
CA GLU A 338 -34.93 39.96 -5.50
C GLU A 338 -36.43 40.11 -5.83
N LYS A 339 -37.26 39.11 -5.52
CA LYS A 339 -38.72 39.19 -5.68
C LYS A 339 -39.35 40.29 -4.82
N GLU A 340 -38.87 40.48 -3.59
CA GLU A 340 -39.37 41.55 -2.71
C GLU A 340 -38.96 42.94 -3.22
N ALA A 341 -37.73 43.10 -3.70
CA ALA A 341 -37.26 44.33 -4.32
C ALA A 341 -38.10 44.69 -5.56
N GLU A 342 -38.38 43.71 -6.44
CA GLU A 342 -39.24 43.91 -7.62
C GLU A 342 -40.67 44.32 -7.21
N ARG A 343 -41.22 43.75 -6.12
CA ARG A 343 -42.54 44.13 -5.60
C ARG A 343 -42.55 45.57 -5.08
N LEU A 344 -41.54 45.96 -4.32
CA LEU A 344 -41.41 47.32 -3.78
C LEU A 344 -41.22 48.36 -4.88
N GLU A 345 -40.48 48.03 -5.94
CA GLU A 345 -40.33 48.88 -7.13
C GLU A 345 -41.68 49.12 -7.81
N LYS A 346 -42.47 48.06 -8.04
CA LYS A 346 -43.84 48.18 -8.60
C LYS A 346 -44.78 48.99 -7.71
N GLU A 347 -44.72 48.81 -6.40
CA GLU A 347 -45.52 49.60 -5.44
C GLU A 347 -45.13 51.08 -5.47
N ARG A 348 -43.83 51.37 -5.58
CA ARG A 348 -43.32 52.74 -5.68
C ARG A 348 -43.74 53.40 -6.99
N GLU A 349 -43.61 52.72 -8.14
CA GLU A 349 -44.08 53.23 -9.43
C GLU A 349 -45.58 53.57 -9.39
N LYS A 350 -46.39 52.70 -8.79
CA LYS A 350 -47.83 52.93 -8.60
C LYS A 350 -48.10 54.13 -7.70
N ALA A 351 -47.37 54.27 -6.59
CA ALA A 351 -47.51 55.42 -5.70
C ALA A 351 -47.11 56.74 -6.36
N GLU A 352 -46.04 56.74 -7.18
CA GLU A 352 -45.62 57.89 -7.98
C GLU A 352 -46.67 58.25 -9.04
N GLU A 353 -47.29 57.27 -9.69
CA GLU A 353 -48.38 57.49 -10.65
C GLU A 353 -49.64 58.09 -9.97
N ASP A 354 -50.02 57.54 -8.81
CA ASP A 354 -51.17 58.03 -8.03
C ASP A 354 -50.92 59.44 -7.49
N ALA A 355 -49.68 59.75 -7.06
CA ALA A 355 -49.28 61.09 -6.66
C ALA A 355 -49.35 62.08 -7.83
N ARG A 356 -48.87 61.70 -9.01
CA ARG A 356 -48.96 62.53 -10.23
C ARG A 356 -50.41 62.81 -10.62
N LYS A 357 -51.29 61.82 -10.56
CA LYS A 357 -52.74 61.99 -10.79
C LYS A 357 -53.38 62.94 -9.77
N ALA A 358 -52.98 62.86 -8.50
CA ALA A 358 -53.48 63.76 -7.47
C ALA A 358 -53.02 65.21 -7.69
N GLU A 359 -51.76 65.41 -8.09
CA GLU A 359 -51.21 66.72 -8.44
C GLU A 359 -51.91 67.33 -9.66
N GLU A 360 -52.19 66.53 -10.70
CA GLU A 360 -52.92 66.95 -11.89
C GLU A 360 -54.35 67.41 -11.55
N ARG A 361 -55.07 66.66 -10.70
CA ARG A 361 -56.41 67.05 -10.21
C ARG A 361 -56.40 68.35 -9.38
N LEU A 362 -55.38 68.55 -8.55
CA LEU A 362 -55.23 69.81 -7.80
C LEU A 362 -54.97 71.00 -8.72
N ARG A 363 -54.22 70.78 -9.81
CA ARG A 363 -53.95 71.80 -10.83
C ARG A 363 -55.20 72.16 -11.65
N GLU A 364 -56.04 71.18 -11.98
CA GLU A 364 -57.34 71.42 -12.62
C GLU A 364 -58.28 72.21 -11.70
N ALA A 365 -58.40 71.81 -10.43
CA ALA A 365 -59.24 72.52 -9.46
C ALA A 365 -58.79 73.96 -9.19
N GLY A 366 -57.48 74.24 -9.25
CA GLY A 366 -56.94 75.59 -9.06
C GLY A 366 -57.17 76.55 -10.25
N ASN A 367 -57.46 76.02 -11.44
CA ASN A 367 -57.74 76.84 -12.64
C ASN A 367 -59.23 77.16 -12.83
N GLU A 368 -60.15 76.50 -12.09
CA GLU A 368 -61.60 76.78 -12.15
C GLU A 368 -62.01 78.04 -11.35
N ASP A 369 -61.11 78.61 -10.55
CA ASP A 369 -61.36 79.82 -9.73
C ASP A 369 -60.89 81.15 -10.41
N GLU A 370 -60.44 81.12 -11.67
CA GLU A 370 -59.97 82.32 -12.42
C GLU A 370 -60.91 82.82 -13.54
N ASP A 371 -62.09 82.22 -13.75
CA ASP A 371 -63.18 82.73 -14.61
C ASP A 371 -64.38 83.24 -13.79
#